data_AF-A0A4Q4Y6V4-F1
#
_entry.id   AF-A0A4Q4Y6V4-F1
#
_cell.length_a   1.000
_cell.length_b   1.000
_cell.length_c   1.000
_cell.angle_alpha   90.00
_cell.angle_beta   90.00
_cell.angle_gamma   90.00
#
_symmetry.space_group_name_H-M   'P 1'
#
loop_
_entity.id
_entity.type
_entity.pdbx_description
1 polymer ?
#
loop_
_entity_poly.entity_id
_entity_poly.type
_entity_poly.pdbx_seq_one_letter_code
_entity_poly.pdbx_strand_id
1 'polypeptide(L)'
;MSAPTISLTNVTMAEFDAPIEAGRDGPHMGISFPDPSIIQDKEDGKWKGYASPAITSAFLLPNLETRDYRLNGVVAGKQAGGRRCIGAATAATWDGPLKDIGRPLICDQTGEAAIDANAFGVGNQRWIMWKVDGNALGGATTCTGGKKSSDYKPTPIKIQKVARDGITLQGSPKTILNHNGTSDGGLVEGPAMYKIHPDQYYAFSRTPDGPYTRAGVLAQSGSNPPIYGPGHMDIDKGEYVAFHGRAAPGNPKGSERYMFTGRIDFV
;
A
#
# COMPACT_ATOMS: atom_id res chain seq x y z
N MET A 1 7.40 -7.83 -26.54
CA MET A 1 6.29 -6.87 -26.41
C MET A 1 6.78 -5.74 -25.54
N SER A 2 6.58 -4.49 -25.95
CA SER A 2 6.83 -3.32 -25.10
C SER A 2 5.91 -3.36 -23.90
N ALA A 3 6.37 -2.87 -22.74
CA ALA A 3 5.48 -2.65 -21.60
C ALA A 3 4.41 -1.62 -22.00
N PRO A 4 3.11 -1.83 -21.70
CA PRO A 4 2.09 -0.82 -21.96
C PRO A 4 2.36 0.44 -21.16
N THR A 5 1.91 1.55 -21.73
CA THR A 5 1.90 2.87 -21.12
C THR A 5 0.82 2.89 -20.03
N ILE A 6 1.13 3.49 -18.88
CA ILE A 6 0.16 3.68 -17.80
C ILE A 6 -0.09 5.17 -17.63
N SER A 7 -1.36 5.57 -17.56
CA SER A 7 -1.75 6.96 -17.29
C SER A 7 -2.87 7.04 -16.27
N LEU A 8 -2.96 8.20 -15.60
CA LEU A 8 -4.08 8.54 -14.72
C LEU A 8 -4.99 9.56 -15.40
N THR A 9 -6.29 9.34 -15.35
CA THR A 9 -7.31 10.24 -15.90
C THR A 9 -8.41 10.52 -14.85
N ASN A 10 -9.15 11.63 -15.03
CA ASN A 10 -10.25 12.03 -14.13
C ASN A 10 -9.89 12.05 -12.64
N VAL A 11 -8.69 12.54 -12.32
CA VAL A 11 -8.21 12.62 -10.94
C VAL A 11 -8.94 13.74 -10.19
N THR A 12 -9.58 13.38 -9.08
CA THR A 12 -10.26 14.32 -8.17
C THR A 12 -9.92 13.99 -6.72
N MET A 13 -10.09 14.97 -5.83
CA MET A 13 -10.08 14.71 -4.40
C MET A 13 -11.35 13.93 -4.03
N ALA A 14 -11.24 12.92 -3.18
CA ALA A 14 -12.36 12.07 -2.81
C ALA A 14 -13.31 12.75 -1.80
N GLU A 15 -14.60 12.54 -1.98
CA GLU A 15 -15.66 12.92 -1.04
C GLU A 15 -16.23 11.65 -0.39
N PHE A 16 -16.58 11.70 0.89
CA PHE A 16 -17.04 10.54 1.67
C PHE A 16 -18.41 10.82 2.31
N ASP A 17 -19.36 9.90 2.15
CA ASP A 17 -20.66 9.91 2.82
C ASP A 17 -20.65 9.07 4.12
N ALA A 18 -21.37 9.50 5.16
CA ALA A 18 -21.42 8.90 6.50
C ALA A 18 -22.22 7.56 6.57
N PRO A 19 -21.98 6.66 7.56
CA PRO A 19 -21.25 6.85 8.82
C PRO A 19 -19.77 6.46 8.78
N ILE A 20 -18.95 7.33 9.40
CA ILE A 20 -17.53 7.13 9.68
C ILE A 20 -17.45 6.40 11.03
N GLU A 21 -17.02 5.15 11.04
CA GLU A 21 -16.79 4.43 12.31
C GLU A 21 -15.30 4.45 12.65
N ALA A 22 -14.96 5.10 13.77
CA ALA A 22 -13.60 5.24 14.27
C ALA A 22 -13.33 4.32 15.47
N GLY A 23 -12.27 3.51 15.39
CA GLY A 23 -11.69 2.83 16.55
C GLY A 23 -10.76 3.78 17.31
N ARG A 24 -11.23 4.29 18.46
CA ARG A 24 -10.55 5.07 19.52
C ARG A 24 -9.36 5.95 19.07
N ASP A 25 -9.67 7.23 18.84
CA ASP A 25 -8.78 8.40 18.68
C ASP A 25 -8.37 8.81 17.24
N GLY A 26 -9.34 8.92 16.32
CA GLY A 26 -9.17 9.58 15.01
C GLY A 26 -10.09 10.81 14.83
N PRO A 27 -9.65 11.87 14.10
CA PRO A 27 -10.45 13.08 13.89
C PRO A 27 -11.61 12.90 12.88
N HIS A 28 -12.60 13.80 12.93
CA HIS A 28 -13.82 13.88 12.09
C HIS A 28 -13.62 14.72 10.80
N MET A 29 -14.29 14.34 9.69
CA MET A 29 -13.96 14.70 8.29
C MET A 29 -13.90 16.19 7.92
N GLY A 30 -13.02 16.48 6.94
CA GLY A 30 -12.10 17.64 6.92
C GLY A 30 -10.63 17.25 7.22
N ILE A 31 -10.28 15.96 7.08
CA ILE A 31 -9.15 15.28 7.74
C ILE A 31 -8.23 14.55 6.78
N SER A 32 -6.96 14.45 7.17
CA SER A 32 -5.99 13.50 6.63
C SER A 32 -6.58 12.12 6.35
N PHE A 33 -6.40 11.66 5.12
CA PHE A 33 -6.57 10.30 4.65
C PHE A 33 -5.27 9.81 4.00
N PRO A 34 -4.23 9.54 4.80
CA PRO A 34 -2.97 9.06 4.28
C PRO A 34 -3.01 7.59 3.92
N ASP A 35 -2.20 7.22 2.94
CA ASP A 35 -1.90 5.83 2.61
C ASP A 35 -3.17 4.99 2.36
N PRO A 36 -4.01 5.41 1.39
CA PRO A 36 -5.31 4.80 1.16
C PRO A 36 -5.17 3.37 0.67
N SER A 37 -6.02 2.50 1.21
CA SER A 37 -6.41 1.23 0.58
C SER A 37 -7.90 1.25 0.30
N ILE A 38 -8.31 0.82 -0.89
CA ILE A 38 -9.70 0.87 -1.34
C ILE A 38 -10.20 -0.51 -1.76
N ILE A 39 -11.48 -0.75 -1.53
CA ILE A 39 -12.16 -1.95 -2.01
C ILE A 39 -13.61 -1.62 -2.34
N GLN A 40 -14.11 -2.12 -3.48
CA GLN A 40 -15.52 -2.07 -3.81
C GLN A 40 -16.21 -3.39 -3.48
N ASP A 41 -17.33 -3.31 -2.75
CA ASP A 41 -18.23 -4.44 -2.60
C ASP A 41 -18.88 -4.77 -3.96
N LYS A 42 -18.93 -6.06 -4.30
CA LYS A 42 -19.56 -6.53 -5.54
C LYS A 42 -21.07 -6.66 -5.42
N GLU A 43 -21.61 -6.81 -4.21
CA GLU A 43 -23.04 -7.03 -3.99
C GLU A 43 -23.81 -5.71 -4.11
N ASP A 44 -23.34 -4.65 -3.46
CA ASP A 44 -24.02 -3.34 -3.46
C ASP A 44 -23.26 -2.22 -4.18
N GLY A 45 -22.03 -2.48 -4.63
CA GLY A 45 -21.22 -1.51 -5.37
C GLY A 45 -20.62 -0.41 -4.50
N LYS A 46 -20.72 -0.47 -3.17
CA LYS A 46 -20.15 0.56 -2.29
C LYS A 46 -18.65 0.40 -2.14
N TRP A 47 -17.97 1.53 -1.97
CA TRP A 47 -16.54 1.57 -1.69
C TRP A 47 -16.28 1.67 -0.19
N LYS A 48 -15.26 0.96 0.28
CA LYS A 48 -14.61 1.22 1.56
C LYS A 48 -13.20 1.72 1.33
N GLY A 49 -12.86 2.79 2.03
CA GLY A 49 -11.50 3.28 2.15
C GLY A 49 -10.98 3.02 3.55
N TYR A 50 -9.71 2.64 3.63
CA TYR A 50 -8.98 2.55 4.88
C TYR A 50 -7.70 3.38 4.80
N ALA A 51 -7.39 4.08 5.88
CA ALA A 51 -6.19 4.89 6.01
C ALA A 51 -5.59 4.71 7.41
N SER A 52 -4.27 4.87 7.50
CA SER A 52 -3.56 4.84 8.77
C SER A 52 -2.69 6.08 8.93
N PRO A 53 -2.92 6.93 9.95
CA PRO A 53 -2.02 8.04 10.26
C PRO A 53 -0.64 7.57 10.76
N ALA A 54 -0.51 6.28 11.10
CA ALA A 54 0.63 5.68 11.78
C ALA A 54 1.43 4.71 10.90
N ILE A 55 1.56 4.99 9.60
CA ILE A 55 2.47 4.28 8.66
C ILE A 55 1.84 3.02 8.05
N THR A 56 0.72 3.21 7.35
CA THR A 56 0.06 2.27 6.41
C THR A 56 -0.84 1.19 7.00
N SER A 57 -1.91 0.95 6.24
CA SER A 57 -2.85 -0.16 6.38
C SER A 57 -3.02 -0.72 4.98
N ALA A 58 -3.02 -2.04 4.83
CA ALA A 58 -3.55 -2.65 3.62
C ALA A 58 -4.52 -3.75 3.95
N PHE A 59 -5.34 -4.09 2.98
CA PHE A 59 -6.31 -5.15 3.11
C PHE A 59 -5.99 -6.21 2.07
N LEU A 60 -5.84 -7.45 2.52
CA LEU A 60 -5.98 -8.58 1.62
C LEU A 60 -7.43 -8.58 1.16
N LEU A 61 -7.62 -8.35 -0.13
CA LEU A 61 -8.92 -8.49 -0.77
C LEU A 61 -9.53 -9.85 -0.40
N PRO A 62 -10.83 -9.90 -0.07
CA PRO A 62 -11.56 -11.16 0.03
C PRO A 62 -11.44 -11.90 -1.31
N ASN A 63 -11.66 -13.21 -1.28
CA ASN A 63 -11.77 -13.94 -2.53
C ASN A 63 -13.02 -13.50 -3.29
N LEU A 64 -12.83 -12.56 -4.22
CA LEU A 64 -13.84 -11.99 -5.09
C LEU A 64 -14.49 -13.01 -6.05
N GLU A 65 -13.97 -14.24 -6.15
CA GLU A 65 -14.56 -15.35 -6.92
C GLU A 65 -15.38 -16.33 -6.07
N THR A 66 -15.11 -16.46 -4.76
CA THR A 66 -15.74 -17.49 -3.91
C THR A 66 -16.69 -16.95 -2.84
N ARG A 67 -16.91 -15.63 -2.74
CA ARG A 67 -17.72 -14.99 -1.68
C ARG A 67 -17.26 -15.35 -0.25
N ASP A 68 -15.98 -15.66 -0.08
CA ASP A 68 -15.39 -15.86 1.25
C ASP A 68 -14.93 -14.49 1.75
N TYR A 69 -15.80 -13.83 2.53
CA TYR A 69 -15.65 -12.44 3.01
C TYR A 69 -14.70 -12.30 4.20
N ARG A 70 -13.63 -13.11 4.23
CA ARG A 70 -12.54 -12.91 5.18
C ARG A 70 -11.73 -11.69 4.76
N LEU A 71 -12.16 -10.53 5.21
CA LEU A 71 -11.36 -9.32 5.17
C LEU A 71 -10.16 -9.54 6.09
N ASN A 72 -8.96 -9.62 5.53
CA ASN A 72 -7.74 -9.62 6.34
C ASN A 72 -7.11 -8.23 6.26
N GLY A 73 -7.34 -7.42 7.29
CA GLY A 73 -6.65 -6.15 7.44
C GLY A 73 -5.24 -6.40 7.94
N VAL A 74 -4.24 -5.81 7.30
CA VAL A 74 -2.86 -5.79 7.76
C VAL A 74 -2.48 -4.36 8.12
N VAL A 75 -1.91 -4.19 9.31
CA VAL A 75 -1.54 -2.87 9.83
C VAL A 75 -0.12 -2.96 10.37
N ALA A 76 0.72 -1.98 10.03
CA ALA A 76 2.01 -1.86 10.68
C ALA A 76 1.83 -1.33 12.11
N GLY A 77 2.26 -2.10 13.10
CA GLY A 77 2.23 -1.76 14.52
C GLY A 77 3.63 -1.76 15.12
N LYS A 78 3.88 -0.92 16.12
CA LYS A 78 5.12 -0.94 16.88
C LYS A 78 4.96 -1.86 18.09
N GLN A 79 5.77 -2.90 18.19
CA GLN A 79 5.84 -3.72 19.42
C GLN A 79 6.40 -2.88 20.57
N ALA A 80 5.96 -3.12 21.81
CA ALA A 80 6.48 -2.43 22.99
C ALA A 80 8.00 -2.59 23.09
N GLY A 81 8.75 -1.47 23.06
CA GLY A 81 10.22 -1.46 23.05
C GLY A 81 10.87 -2.02 21.78
N GLY A 82 10.07 -2.49 20.81
CA GLY A 82 10.53 -3.15 19.59
C GLY A 82 10.40 -2.29 18.34
N ARG A 83 10.71 -2.91 17.21
CA ARG A 83 10.59 -2.31 15.88
C ARG A 83 9.18 -2.54 15.32
N ARG A 84 8.89 -1.93 14.17
CA ARG A 84 7.58 -2.10 13.52
C ARG A 84 7.47 -3.47 12.89
N CYS A 85 6.31 -4.07 13.07
CA CYS A 85 5.91 -5.32 12.44
C CYS A 85 4.53 -5.14 11.81
N ILE A 86 4.20 -6.02 10.89
CA ILE A 86 2.87 -6.09 10.30
C ILE A 86 2.02 -7.03 11.15
N GLY A 87 0.99 -6.49 11.79
CA GLY A 87 -0.10 -7.26 12.40
C GLY A 87 -1.16 -7.60 11.34
N ALA A 88 -2.03 -8.54 11.68
CA ALA A 88 -3.19 -8.88 10.86
C ALA A 88 -4.45 -9.03 11.71
N ALA A 89 -5.60 -8.74 11.12
CA ALA A 89 -6.90 -8.95 11.71
C ALA A 89 -7.84 -9.56 10.68
N THR A 90 -8.74 -10.44 11.11
CA THR A 90 -9.69 -11.16 10.25
C THR A 90 -11.11 -10.75 10.60
N ALA A 91 -12.02 -10.73 9.64
CA ALA A 91 -13.46 -10.63 9.89
C ALA A 91 -14.21 -11.79 9.23
N ALA A 92 -15.39 -12.13 9.75
CA ALA A 92 -16.27 -13.13 9.12
C ALA A 92 -17.12 -12.53 7.99
N THR A 93 -17.32 -11.21 8.03
CA THR A 93 -18.11 -10.44 7.07
C THR A 93 -17.31 -9.21 6.63
N TRP A 94 -17.67 -8.67 5.47
CA TRP A 94 -17.01 -7.50 4.88
C TRP A 94 -17.14 -6.23 5.73
N ASP A 95 -18.11 -6.17 6.65
CA ASP A 95 -18.38 -5.08 7.59
C ASP A 95 -17.78 -5.28 8.99
N GLY A 96 -17.07 -6.38 9.22
CA GLY A 96 -16.38 -6.60 10.49
C GLY A 96 -17.28 -7.22 11.57
N PRO A 97 -16.89 -7.10 12.85
CA PRO A 97 -15.69 -6.45 13.37
C PRO A 97 -14.40 -7.18 12.97
N LEU A 98 -13.30 -6.43 12.84
CA LEU A 98 -11.97 -7.00 12.66
C LEU A 98 -11.47 -7.59 13.99
N LYS A 99 -11.07 -8.86 13.95
CA LYS A 99 -10.48 -9.59 15.07
C LYS A 99 -8.98 -9.77 14.83
N ASP A 100 -8.17 -9.14 15.66
CA ASP A 100 -6.71 -9.33 15.68
C ASP A 100 -6.37 -10.82 15.82
N ILE A 101 -5.36 -11.27 15.06
CA ILE A 101 -4.84 -12.65 15.15
C ILE A 101 -3.99 -12.86 16.42
N GLY A 102 -3.73 -11.80 17.19
CA GLY A 102 -3.06 -11.84 18.50
C GLY A 102 -1.55 -12.00 18.44
N ARG A 103 -0.96 -11.89 17.24
CA ARG A 103 0.48 -11.94 16.99
C ARG A 103 0.84 -11.19 15.72
N PRO A 104 2.09 -10.72 15.56
CA PRO A 104 2.55 -10.22 14.29
C PRO A 104 2.44 -11.29 13.19
N LEU A 105 1.98 -10.87 12.01
CA LEU A 105 2.02 -11.68 10.80
C LEU A 105 3.44 -11.68 10.21
N ILE A 106 4.06 -10.50 10.11
CA ILE A 106 5.43 -10.32 9.61
C ILE A 106 6.20 -9.42 10.58
N CYS A 107 7.30 -9.93 11.11
CA CYS A 107 8.36 -9.16 11.77
C CYS A 107 9.67 -9.57 11.10
N ASP A 108 10.47 -8.63 10.59
CA ASP A 108 11.77 -8.99 10.05
C ASP A 108 12.70 -9.43 11.19
N GLN A 109 13.23 -10.65 11.07
CA GLN A 109 14.12 -11.25 12.06
C GLN A 109 15.54 -10.68 11.99
N THR A 110 15.91 -10.05 10.87
CA THR A 110 17.22 -9.39 10.67
C THR A 110 17.33 -8.05 11.37
N GLY A 111 16.25 -7.66 12.05
CA GLY A 111 16.15 -6.43 12.79
C GLY A 111 15.36 -5.37 12.03
N GLU A 112 15.29 -5.29 10.71
CA GLU A 112 14.66 -4.13 10.06
C GLU A 112 13.12 -4.03 10.30
N ALA A 113 12.55 -2.83 10.30
CA ALA A 113 11.11 -2.66 10.52
C ALA A 113 10.32 -3.11 9.27
N ALA A 114 9.19 -3.78 9.44
CA ALA A 114 8.27 -4.13 8.34
C ALA A 114 7.08 -3.17 8.34
N ILE A 115 6.85 -2.50 7.22
CA ILE A 115 5.77 -1.53 7.00
C ILE A 115 5.21 -1.65 5.58
N ASP A 116 4.21 -0.83 5.25
CA ASP A 116 3.65 -0.71 3.91
C ASP A 116 3.24 -2.06 3.35
N ALA A 117 2.55 -2.84 4.18
CA ALA A 117 1.98 -4.09 3.73
C ALA A 117 1.01 -3.77 2.59
N ASN A 118 0.94 -4.65 1.59
CA ASN A 118 -0.12 -4.67 0.58
C ASN A 118 -0.34 -6.10 0.14
N ALA A 119 -1.50 -6.39 -0.45
CA ALA A 119 -1.86 -7.74 -0.75
C ALA A 119 -2.76 -7.84 -1.97
N PHE A 120 -2.59 -8.94 -2.71
CA PHE A 120 -3.37 -9.17 -3.91
C PHE A 120 -3.59 -10.67 -4.16
N GLY A 121 -4.63 -10.95 -4.94
CA GLY A 121 -4.98 -12.29 -5.38
C GLY A 121 -4.79 -12.47 -6.87
N VAL A 122 -4.35 -13.66 -7.28
CA VAL A 122 -4.30 -14.07 -8.69
C VAL A 122 -4.81 -15.49 -8.82
N GLY A 123 -5.98 -15.66 -9.42
CA GLY A 123 -6.69 -16.93 -9.43
C GLY A 123 -6.79 -17.51 -8.01
N ASN A 124 -6.29 -18.73 -7.84
CA ASN A 124 -6.28 -19.43 -6.54
C ASN A 124 -5.14 -19.03 -5.59
N GLN A 125 -4.25 -18.14 -5.99
CA GLN A 125 -3.09 -17.73 -5.18
C GLN A 125 -3.33 -16.39 -4.49
N ARG A 126 -2.72 -16.22 -3.33
CA ARG A 126 -2.73 -14.98 -2.55
C ARG A 126 -1.31 -14.63 -2.17
N TRP A 127 -1.02 -13.35 -2.19
CA TRP A 127 0.32 -12.82 -1.93
C TRP A 127 0.20 -11.61 -1.00
N ILE A 128 1.16 -11.50 -0.10
CA ILE A 128 1.40 -10.32 0.71
C ILE A 128 2.76 -9.73 0.32
N MET A 129 2.81 -8.41 0.21
CA MET A 129 4.00 -7.62 -0.04
C MET A 129 4.21 -6.65 1.12
N TRP A 130 5.45 -6.24 1.34
CA TRP A 130 5.77 -5.21 2.33
C TRP A 130 7.10 -4.54 2.02
N LYS A 131 7.27 -3.34 2.58
CA LYS A 131 8.55 -2.65 2.64
C LYS A 131 9.31 -3.08 3.88
N VAL A 132 10.60 -3.27 3.70
CA VAL A 132 11.56 -3.25 4.81
C VAL A 132 12.05 -1.80 5.00
N ASP A 133 11.76 -1.21 6.15
CA ASP A 133 11.99 0.20 6.50
C ASP A 133 13.45 0.46 6.90
N GLY A 134 14.41 0.05 6.04
CA GLY A 134 15.83 0.25 6.32
C GLY A 134 16.23 1.72 6.39
N ASN A 135 15.46 2.63 5.78
CA ASN A 135 15.65 4.07 5.92
C ASN A 135 15.46 4.58 7.36
N ALA A 136 14.71 3.87 8.22
CA ALA A 136 14.61 4.19 9.64
C ALA A 136 15.94 4.00 10.40
N LEU A 137 16.94 3.36 9.79
CA LEU A 137 18.28 3.18 10.34
C LEU A 137 19.25 4.34 10.02
N GLY A 138 18.74 5.48 9.52
CA GLY A 138 19.51 6.70 9.32
C GLY A 138 20.18 6.86 7.95
N GLY A 139 19.68 6.15 6.93
CA GLY A 139 20.17 6.26 5.55
C GLY A 139 19.91 7.62 4.90
N ALA A 140 20.64 7.89 3.81
CA ALA A 140 20.53 9.09 2.96
C ALA A 140 19.21 9.19 2.18
N THR A 141 18.03 9.02 2.79
CA THR A 141 16.74 9.07 2.07
C THR A 141 16.18 10.50 1.99
N THR A 142 15.29 10.77 1.05
CA THR A 142 14.50 12.02 0.98
C THR A 142 13.34 12.09 1.99
N CYS A 143 12.87 10.96 2.53
CA CYS A 143 11.60 10.90 3.29
C CYS A 143 11.73 10.84 4.82
N THR A 144 12.92 11.03 5.39
CA THR A 144 13.11 11.16 6.84
C THR A 144 13.77 12.49 7.22
N GLY A 145 13.38 13.05 8.37
CA GLY A 145 14.10 14.14 9.03
C GLY A 145 15.29 13.63 9.86
N GLY A 146 16.17 14.53 10.29
CA GLY A 146 17.33 14.21 11.13
C GLY A 146 18.66 14.07 10.37
N LYS A 147 19.73 13.73 11.10
CA LYS A 147 21.08 13.57 10.54
C LYS A 147 21.14 12.30 9.70
N LYS A 148 21.39 12.46 8.40
CA LYS A 148 21.50 11.36 7.44
C LYS A 148 22.95 10.92 7.32
N SER A 149 23.20 9.62 7.16
CA SER A 149 24.48 9.14 6.64
C SER A 149 24.68 9.61 5.19
N SER A 150 25.92 9.52 4.69
CA SER A 150 26.20 9.65 3.25
C SER A 150 25.59 8.49 2.44
N ASP A 151 25.43 7.33 3.08
CA ASP A 151 25.07 6.10 2.39
C ASP A 151 23.55 5.87 2.42
N TYR A 152 23.02 5.33 1.32
CA TYR A 152 21.66 4.84 1.29
C TYR A 152 21.56 3.50 2.05
N LYS A 153 20.45 3.32 2.78
CA LYS A 153 20.10 2.02 3.36
C LYS A 153 19.06 1.33 2.47
N PRO A 154 19.18 0.01 2.22
CA PRO A 154 18.20 -0.72 1.45
C PRO A 154 16.78 -0.51 1.97
N THR A 155 15.82 -0.42 1.07
CA THR A 155 14.38 -0.35 1.38
C THR A 155 13.61 -1.37 0.56
N PRO A 156 13.99 -2.67 0.59
CA PRO A 156 13.47 -3.64 -0.36
C PRO A 156 11.96 -3.87 -0.18
N ILE A 157 11.27 -4.05 -1.30
CA ILE A 157 9.94 -4.63 -1.34
C ILE A 157 10.08 -6.15 -1.35
N LYS A 158 9.49 -6.78 -0.34
CA LYS A 158 9.38 -8.22 -0.18
C LYS A 158 8.01 -8.68 -0.65
N ILE A 159 7.92 -9.94 -1.08
CA ILE A 159 6.68 -10.64 -1.38
C ILE A 159 6.72 -12.06 -0.81
N GLN A 160 5.59 -12.56 -0.33
CA GLN A 160 5.44 -13.94 0.11
C GLN A 160 4.03 -14.44 -0.19
N LYS A 161 3.92 -15.73 -0.53
CA LYS A 161 2.63 -16.36 -0.75
C LYS A 161 1.93 -16.56 0.60
N VAL A 162 0.62 -16.42 0.63
CA VAL A 162 -0.22 -16.76 1.78
C VAL A 162 -1.25 -17.82 1.40
N ALA A 163 -1.65 -18.64 2.37
CA ALA A 163 -2.73 -19.58 2.19
C ALA A 163 -4.05 -18.85 1.97
N ARG A 164 -5.12 -19.62 1.71
CA ARG A 164 -6.46 -19.08 1.46
C ARG A 164 -7.02 -18.27 2.63
N ASP A 165 -6.56 -18.53 3.85
CA ASP A 165 -6.93 -17.74 5.03
C ASP A 165 -6.33 -16.34 5.05
N GLY A 166 -5.38 -16.02 4.15
CA GLY A 166 -4.70 -14.74 4.05
C GLY A 166 -3.65 -14.46 5.14
N ILE A 167 -3.54 -15.32 6.15
CA ILE A 167 -2.69 -15.10 7.34
C ILE A 167 -1.69 -16.23 7.60
N THR A 168 -1.78 -17.33 6.87
CA THR A 168 -0.79 -18.41 6.91
C THR A 168 0.25 -18.19 5.81
N LEU A 169 1.44 -17.72 6.19
CA LEU A 169 2.57 -17.53 5.27
C LEU A 169 3.04 -18.88 4.68
N GLN A 170 3.34 -18.89 3.39
CA GLN A 170 3.79 -20.07 2.65
C GLN A 170 5.17 -19.83 2.02
N GLY A 171 6.07 -20.81 2.16
CA GLY A 171 7.43 -20.71 1.65
C GLY A 171 8.24 -19.61 2.35
N SER A 172 9.24 -19.07 1.66
CA SER A 172 10.10 -17.98 2.16
C SER A 172 9.85 -16.67 1.40
N PRO A 173 10.03 -15.51 2.04
CA PRO A 173 9.91 -14.21 1.36
C PRO A 173 10.96 -14.03 0.27
N LYS A 174 10.57 -13.36 -0.82
CA LYS A 174 11.45 -12.95 -1.92
C LYS A 174 11.52 -11.44 -2.00
N THR A 175 12.68 -10.88 -2.37
CA THR A 175 12.79 -9.46 -2.74
C THR A 175 12.42 -9.31 -4.21
N ILE A 176 11.49 -8.41 -4.51
CA ILE A 176 11.05 -8.11 -5.88
C ILE A 176 11.53 -6.75 -6.40
N LEU A 177 11.84 -5.82 -5.50
CA LEU A 177 12.29 -4.49 -5.84
C LEU A 177 13.16 -3.91 -4.71
N ASN A 178 14.11 -3.05 -5.06
CA ASN A 178 14.83 -2.17 -4.13
C ASN A 178 15.11 -0.83 -4.84
N HIS A 179 15.43 0.21 -4.07
CA HIS A 179 15.79 1.51 -4.61
C HIS A 179 17.13 1.48 -5.39
N ASN A 180 17.26 2.31 -6.42
CA ASN A 180 18.43 2.49 -7.26
C ASN A 180 19.26 3.69 -6.81
N GLY A 181 19.52 3.77 -5.50
CA GLY A 181 20.27 4.88 -4.87
C GLY A 181 19.66 6.25 -5.18
N THR A 182 20.49 7.17 -5.69
CA THR A 182 20.11 8.57 -5.96
C THR A 182 18.98 8.72 -6.96
N SER A 183 18.88 7.83 -7.95
CA SER A 183 17.81 7.92 -8.96
C SER A 183 16.39 7.79 -8.37
N ASP A 184 16.28 7.12 -7.22
CA ASP A 184 15.03 6.96 -6.47
C ASP A 184 15.00 7.81 -5.18
N GLY A 185 15.97 8.70 -4.96
CA GLY A 185 16.11 9.40 -3.68
C GLY A 185 16.36 8.47 -2.47
N GLY A 186 16.87 7.26 -2.73
CA GLY A 186 17.16 6.27 -1.69
C GLY A 186 15.97 5.50 -1.15
N LEU A 187 14.83 5.49 -1.84
CA LEU A 187 13.59 4.98 -1.29
C LEU A 187 12.74 4.23 -2.32
N VAL A 188 12.21 3.08 -1.92
CA VAL A 188 11.01 2.50 -2.52
C VAL A 188 10.05 2.11 -1.40
N GLU A 189 8.76 2.38 -1.58
CA GLU A 189 7.74 2.23 -0.55
C GLU A 189 6.33 2.11 -1.12
N GLY A 190 5.34 1.81 -0.26
CA GLY A 190 3.93 1.69 -0.65
C GLY A 190 3.68 0.75 -1.83
N PRO A 191 4.10 -0.54 -1.77
CA PRO A 191 3.88 -1.46 -2.87
C PRO A 191 2.38 -1.64 -3.12
N ALA A 192 1.98 -1.70 -4.39
CA ALA A 192 0.65 -2.12 -4.80
C ALA A 192 0.76 -2.94 -6.07
N MET A 193 -0.11 -3.93 -6.23
CA MET A 193 -0.08 -4.82 -7.40
C MET A 193 -1.47 -5.19 -7.87
N TYR A 194 -1.67 -5.00 -9.17
CA TYR A 194 -2.87 -5.42 -9.88
C TYR A 194 -2.49 -6.26 -11.10
N LYS A 195 -3.34 -7.23 -11.46
CA LYS A 195 -3.14 -8.05 -12.65
C LYS A 195 -3.84 -7.42 -13.86
N ILE A 196 -3.07 -6.94 -14.83
CA ILE A 196 -3.56 -6.21 -16.02
C ILE A 196 -4.03 -7.21 -17.10
N HIS A 197 -3.20 -8.23 -17.37
CA HIS A 197 -3.46 -9.30 -18.35
C HIS A 197 -3.10 -10.67 -17.77
N PRO A 198 -3.50 -11.80 -18.39
CA PRO A 198 -3.17 -13.15 -17.91
C PRO A 198 -1.70 -13.35 -17.52
N ASP A 199 -0.78 -12.64 -18.18
CA ASP A 199 0.68 -12.70 -18.03
C ASP A 199 1.36 -11.36 -17.67
N GLN A 200 0.60 -10.34 -17.26
CA GLN A 200 1.17 -9.03 -16.93
C GLN A 200 0.59 -8.42 -15.64
N TYR A 201 1.49 -8.01 -14.75
CA TYR A 201 1.19 -7.31 -13.50
C TYR A 201 1.60 -5.84 -13.55
N TYR A 202 0.93 -5.02 -12.74
CA TYR A 202 1.42 -3.70 -12.37
C TYR A 202 2.78 -3.82 -11.65
N ALA A 203 3.70 -2.91 -11.96
CA ALA A 203 5.17 -3.02 -11.84
C ALA A 203 5.90 -3.89 -12.91
N PHE A 204 5.17 -4.47 -13.87
CA PHE A 204 5.68 -5.22 -15.03
C PHE A 204 6.58 -6.42 -14.69
N SER A 205 5.93 -7.52 -14.33
CA SER A 205 6.51 -8.87 -14.27
C SER A 205 5.57 -9.87 -14.97
N ARG A 206 6.09 -11.05 -15.33
CA ARG A 206 5.29 -12.20 -15.84
C ARG A 206 4.75 -13.10 -14.74
N THR A 207 5.34 -13.03 -13.54
CA THR A 207 4.90 -13.77 -12.36
C THR A 207 4.85 -12.85 -11.15
N PRO A 208 3.94 -13.09 -10.19
CA PRO A 208 3.82 -12.31 -8.94
C PRO A 208 5.16 -12.08 -8.21
N ASP A 209 6.04 -13.06 -8.21
CA ASP A 209 7.32 -13.06 -7.47
C ASP A 209 8.55 -13.08 -8.39
N GLY A 210 8.36 -12.67 -9.65
CA GLY A 210 9.41 -12.54 -10.65
C GLY A 210 10.20 -11.22 -10.54
N PRO A 211 11.16 -10.99 -11.44
CA PRO A 211 11.83 -9.70 -11.55
C PRO A 211 10.89 -8.64 -12.12
N TYR A 212 10.93 -7.44 -11.54
CA TYR A 212 10.10 -6.30 -11.94
C TYR A 212 10.92 -5.28 -12.73
N THR A 213 10.34 -4.73 -13.79
CA THR A 213 10.97 -3.68 -14.60
C THR A 213 10.29 -2.33 -14.34
N ARG A 214 11.10 -1.31 -14.06
CA ARG A 214 10.61 0.06 -13.89
C ARG A 214 10.17 0.61 -15.23
N ALA A 215 8.93 1.10 -15.32
CA ALA A 215 8.37 1.65 -16.55
C ALA A 215 8.37 3.18 -16.61
N GLY A 216 8.54 3.86 -15.47
CA GLY A 216 8.55 5.31 -15.40
C GLY A 216 7.79 5.83 -14.18
N VAL A 217 7.47 7.11 -14.23
CA VAL A 217 6.74 7.81 -13.16
C VAL A 217 5.26 7.90 -13.54
N LEU A 218 4.39 7.40 -12.66
CA LEU A 218 2.94 7.41 -12.89
C LEU A 218 2.28 8.74 -12.48
N ALA A 219 2.72 9.36 -11.39
CA ALA A 219 2.20 10.64 -10.90
C ALA A 219 3.33 11.52 -10.36
N GLN A 220 3.23 12.82 -10.58
CA GLN A 220 4.17 13.83 -10.11
C GLN A 220 3.43 15.02 -9.51
N SER A 221 4.12 15.77 -8.66
CA SER A 221 3.56 17.00 -8.11
C SER A 221 3.23 18.00 -9.23
N GLY A 222 2.06 18.65 -9.14
CA GLY A 222 1.60 19.62 -10.12
C GLY A 222 0.64 20.63 -9.53
N SER A 223 0.46 21.77 -10.22
CA SER A 223 -0.48 22.83 -9.82
C SER A 223 -1.86 22.70 -10.48
N ASN A 224 -2.03 21.77 -11.44
CA ASN A 224 -3.29 21.55 -12.14
C ASN A 224 -3.48 20.06 -12.50
N PRO A 225 -4.23 19.28 -11.69
CA PRO A 225 -4.78 19.65 -10.38
C PRO A 225 -3.67 19.90 -9.34
N PRO A 226 -3.91 20.69 -8.27
CA PRO A 226 -2.92 21.01 -7.24
C PRO A 226 -2.67 19.82 -6.31
N ILE A 227 -1.87 18.86 -6.78
CA ILE A 227 -1.53 17.64 -6.07
C ILE A 227 -0.02 17.64 -5.85
N TYR A 228 0.41 17.60 -4.61
CA TYR A 228 1.84 17.61 -4.25
C TYR A 228 2.19 16.36 -3.44
N GLY A 229 3.28 15.71 -3.83
CA GLY A 229 3.70 14.43 -3.25
C GLY A 229 2.66 13.32 -3.44
N PRO A 230 2.16 13.04 -4.66
CA PRO A 230 1.30 11.90 -4.89
C PRO A 230 2.04 10.61 -4.54
N GLY A 231 1.45 9.78 -3.68
CA GLY A 231 2.14 8.59 -3.17
C GLY A 231 1.19 7.59 -2.51
N HIS A 232 1.73 6.40 -2.22
CA HIS A 232 1.02 5.26 -1.63
C HIS A 232 -0.33 5.00 -2.34
N MET A 233 -0.23 4.43 -3.54
CA MET A 233 -1.41 4.18 -4.38
C MET A 233 -1.99 2.79 -4.11
N ASP A 234 -3.29 2.64 -4.33
CA ASP A 234 -3.98 1.37 -4.40
C ASP A 234 -4.87 1.34 -5.65
N ILE A 235 -5.05 0.15 -6.22
CA ILE A 235 -5.76 -0.03 -7.51
C ILE A 235 -6.82 -1.10 -7.33
N ASP A 236 -8.05 -0.78 -7.74
CA ASP A 236 -9.15 -1.75 -7.78
C ASP A 236 -9.69 -1.91 -9.20
N LYS A 237 -10.07 -3.15 -9.53
CA LYS A 237 -10.61 -3.58 -10.84
C LYS A 237 -9.75 -3.26 -12.07
N GLY A 238 -8.54 -2.75 -11.88
CA GLY A 238 -7.67 -2.32 -12.99
C GLY A 238 -8.21 -1.11 -13.72
N GLU A 239 -9.08 -0.35 -13.06
CA GLU A 239 -9.76 0.81 -13.63
C GLU A 239 -9.71 1.98 -12.66
N TYR A 240 -9.79 1.74 -11.36
CA TYR A 240 -9.82 2.78 -10.34
C TYR A 240 -8.51 2.80 -9.57
N VAL A 241 -8.02 4.01 -9.29
CA VAL A 241 -6.87 4.23 -8.43
C VAL A 241 -7.25 5.17 -7.29
N ALA A 242 -6.73 4.90 -6.10
CA ALA A 242 -6.67 5.85 -5.00
C ALA A 242 -5.22 6.09 -4.61
N PHE A 243 -4.88 7.32 -4.20
CA PHE A 243 -3.56 7.65 -3.69
C PHE A 243 -3.66 8.89 -2.81
N HIS A 244 -2.70 9.12 -1.93
CA HIS A 244 -2.68 10.34 -1.15
C HIS A 244 -1.92 11.45 -1.87
N GLY A 245 -2.25 12.71 -1.55
CA GLY A 245 -1.48 13.88 -1.95
C GLY A 245 -1.76 15.07 -1.04
N ARG A 246 -1.03 16.16 -1.22
CA ARG A 246 -1.29 17.44 -0.54
C ARG A 246 -1.90 18.43 -1.50
N ALA A 247 -2.75 19.32 -0.99
CA ALA A 247 -3.34 20.42 -1.76
C ALA A 247 -2.38 21.63 -1.95
N ALA A 248 -1.22 21.62 -1.28
CA ALA A 248 -0.23 22.70 -1.32
C ALA A 248 1.20 22.13 -1.35
N PRO A 249 2.17 22.85 -1.95
CA PRO A 249 3.55 22.41 -2.03
C PRO A 249 4.24 22.37 -0.66
N GLY A 250 5.26 21.52 -0.56
CA GLY A 250 6.08 21.36 0.65
C GLY A 250 5.61 20.23 1.56
N ASN A 251 6.36 20.02 2.65
CA ASN A 251 6.07 18.99 3.66
C ASN A 251 6.24 19.55 5.08
N PRO A 252 5.51 20.62 5.46
CA PRO A 252 5.60 21.15 6.82
C PRO A 252 5.03 20.14 7.81
N LYS A 253 5.56 20.13 9.04
CA LYS A 253 5.07 19.28 10.12
C LYS A 253 3.58 19.53 10.34
N GLY A 254 2.79 18.45 10.38
CA GLY A 254 1.33 18.53 10.57
C GLY A 254 0.53 18.84 9.30
N SER A 255 1.16 18.81 8.12
CA SER A 255 0.40 18.93 6.86
C SER A 255 -0.48 17.72 6.62
N GLU A 256 -1.72 18.00 6.21
CA GLU A 256 -2.72 16.98 5.85
C GLU A 256 -2.38 16.29 4.53
N ARG A 257 -2.72 15.01 4.44
CA ARG A 257 -2.68 14.22 3.19
C ARG A 257 -4.10 13.84 2.83
N TYR A 258 -4.60 14.24 1.68
CA TYR A 258 -5.96 13.92 1.23
C TYR A 258 -5.93 12.72 0.28
N MET A 259 -7.00 11.93 0.27
CA MET A 259 -7.19 10.91 -0.75
C MET A 259 -7.63 11.54 -2.05
N PHE A 260 -6.93 11.21 -3.13
CA PHE A 260 -7.34 11.47 -4.50
C PHE A 260 -7.74 10.15 -5.14
N THR A 261 -8.77 10.18 -5.96
CA THR A 261 -9.22 9.06 -6.77
C THR A 261 -9.21 9.44 -8.23
N GLY A 262 -9.06 8.45 -9.09
CA GLY A 262 -9.12 8.64 -10.53
C GLY A 262 -9.26 7.31 -11.25
N ARG A 263 -9.07 7.37 -12.57
CA ARG A 263 -8.96 6.19 -13.41
C ARG A 263 -7.52 5.88 -13.74
N ILE A 264 -7.20 4.60 -13.85
CA ILE A 264 -5.92 4.11 -14.36
C ILE A 264 -6.16 3.43 -15.70
N ASP A 265 -5.41 3.85 -16.71
CA ASP A 265 -5.49 3.35 -18.08
C ASP A 265 -4.20 2.60 -18.43
N PHE A 266 -4.35 1.46 -19.11
CA PHE A 266 -3.25 0.63 -19.61
C PHE A 266 -3.35 0.60 -21.14
N VAL A 267 -2.42 1.29 -21.82
CA VAL A 267 -2.42 1.48 -23.29
C VAL A 267 -1.22 0.80 -23.95
#